data_AF-A0A7R9GZE7-F1
#
_entry.id   AF-A0A7R9GZE7-F1
#
_cell.length_a   1.000
_cell.length_b   1.000
_cell.length_c   1.000
_cell.angle_alpha   90.00
_cell.angle_beta   90.00
_cell.angle_gamma   90.00
#
_symmetry.space_group_name_H-M   'P 1'
#
loop_
_entity.id
_entity.type
_entity.pdbx_description
1 polymer ?
#
loop_
_entity_poly.entity_id
_entity_poly.type
_entity_poly.pdbx_seq_one_letter_code
_entity_poly.pdbx_strand_id
1 'polypeptide(L)'
;MASYLTERTCLFYTVRRSRVFVVFFFYHLLALAFGQNVAFNETSRSCDALYKEGTEAYLEERWADCIFNFEQAIQSYRFMKRETISCRTMCQLEAEEAIPMFSQDVEDLHFFEKMIRKTLCLLKCKKRIKNVPSIILKELEQNFEDLKPYEYLHICYYQLTEESGTMDTSKSHYSR
;
A
#
# COMPACT_ATOMS: atom_id res chain seq x y z
N MET A 1 -13.83 -69.62 -19.09
CA MET A 1 -13.99 -69.02 -17.74
C MET A 1 -13.01 -67.85 -17.59
N ALA A 2 -13.29 -66.71 -18.22
CA ALA A 2 -12.39 -65.54 -18.22
C ALA A 2 -13.21 -64.25 -18.30
N SER A 3 -14.18 -64.09 -17.39
CA SER A 3 -15.17 -63.00 -17.44
C SER A 3 -15.47 -62.38 -16.07
N TYR A 4 -14.48 -62.33 -15.16
CA TYR A 4 -14.66 -61.74 -13.81
C TYR A 4 -13.59 -60.72 -13.37
N LEU A 5 -12.67 -60.29 -14.25
CA LEU A 5 -11.55 -59.39 -13.88
C LEU A 5 -11.62 -57.99 -14.50
N THR A 6 -12.77 -57.58 -15.05
CA THR A 6 -12.95 -56.29 -15.76
C THR A 6 -13.88 -55.29 -15.06
N GLU A 7 -14.25 -55.48 -13.78
CA GLU A 7 -15.13 -54.54 -13.06
C GLU A 7 -14.49 -53.79 -11.88
N ARG A 8 -13.39 -54.28 -11.29
CA ARG A 8 -12.85 -53.66 -10.05
C ARG A 8 -11.88 -52.49 -10.24
N THR A 9 -11.31 -52.30 -11.42
CA THR A 9 -10.30 -51.26 -11.67
C THR A 9 -10.88 -49.90 -12.08
N CYS A 10 -12.15 -49.85 -12.51
CA CYS A 10 -12.79 -48.58 -12.93
C CYS A 10 -13.24 -47.70 -11.75
N LEU A 11 -13.64 -48.31 -10.62
CA LEU A 11 -14.14 -47.60 -9.43
C LEU A 11 -13.04 -46.86 -8.64
N PHE A 12 -11.78 -47.31 -8.69
CA PHE A 12 -10.69 -46.63 -7.98
C PHE A 12 -10.16 -45.40 -8.73
N TYR A 13 -10.29 -45.36 -10.05
CA TYR A 13 -9.77 -44.26 -10.88
C TYR A 13 -10.70 -43.03 -10.87
N THR A 14 -12.02 -43.24 -10.75
CA THR A 14 -13.02 -42.16 -10.65
C THR A 14 -13.00 -41.47 -9.27
N VAL A 15 -12.78 -42.22 -8.18
CA VAL A 15 -12.73 -41.66 -6.82
C VAL A 15 -11.46 -40.83 -6.57
N ARG A 16 -10.31 -41.24 -7.13
CA ARG A 16 -9.03 -40.54 -6.94
C ARG A 16 -8.96 -39.20 -7.68
N ARG A 17 -9.65 -39.09 -8.82
CA ARG A 17 -9.84 -37.82 -9.55
C ARG A 17 -10.75 -36.88 -8.73
N SER A 18 -11.81 -37.43 -8.13
CA SER A 18 -12.74 -36.66 -7.28
C SER A 18 -12.07 -36.04 -6.05
N ARG A 19 -11.18 -36.75 -5.36
CA ARG A 19 -10.49 -36.19 -4.17
C ARG A 19 -9.52 -35.05 -4.50
N VAL A 20 -8.81 -35.14 -5.62
CA VAL A 20 -7.90 -34.07 -6.07
C VAL A 20 -8.70 -32.84 -6.49
N PHE A 21 -9.79 -33.02 -7.25
CA PHE A 21 -10.70 -31.92 -7.60
C PHE A 21 -11.33 -31.28 -6.36
N VAL A 22 -11.74 -32.08 -5.38
CA VAL A 22 -12.30 -31.58 -4.12
C VAL A 22 -11.24 -30.79 -3.34
N VAL A 23 -9.99 -31.26 -3.24
CA VAL A 23 -8.91 -30.52 -2.58
C VAL A 23 -8.58 -29.22 -3.33
N PHE A 24 -8.48 -29.23 -4.66
CA PHE A 24 -8.27 -28.01 -5.45
C PHE A 24 -9.44 -27.04 -5.34
N PHE A 25 -10.68 -27.54 -5.30
CA PHE A 25 -11.89 -26.72 -5.12
C PHE A 25 -11.96 -26.14 -3.71
N PHE A 26 -11.61 -26.91 -2.67
CA PHE A 26 -11.48 -26.41 -1.30
C PHE A 26 -10.32 -25.43 -1.16
N TYR A 27 -9.18 -25.64 -1.84
CA TYR A 27 -8.06 -24.69 -1.88
C TYR A 27 -8.43 -23.40 -2.61
N HIS A 28 -9.17 -23.48 -3.72
CA HIS A 28 -9.69 -22.30 -4.41
C HIS A 28 -10.75 -21.57 -3.59
N LEU A 29 -11.64 -22.30 -2.92
CA LEU A 29 -12.63 -21.72 -2.00
C LEU A 29 -11.96 -21.07 -0.79
N LEU A 30 -10.93 -21.70 -0.21
CA LEU A 30 -10.13 -21.13 0.87
C LEU A 30 -9.33 -19.92 0.38
N ALA A 31 -8.73 -19.96 -0.81
CA ALA A 31 -8.02 -18.81 -1.39
C ALA A 31 -8.95 -17.63 -1.69
N LEU A 32 -10.20 -17.90 -2.11
CA LEU A 32 -11.23 -16.88 -2.27
C LEU A 32 -11.76 -16.36 -0.92
N ALA A 33 -11.80 -17.21 0.12
CA ALA A 33 -12.16 -16.80 1.48
C ALA A 33 -11.05 -16.01 2.19
N PHE A 34 -9.78 -16.26 1.84
CA PHE A 34 -8.61 -15.47 2.26
C PHE A 34 -8.25 -14.38 1.25
N GLY A 35 -9.19 -13.98 0.39
CA GLY A 35 -9.15 -12.68 -0.26
C GLY A 35 -9.33 -11.61 0.81
N GLN A 36 -8.24 -11.26 1.50
CA GLN A 36 -8.19 -10.03 2.29
C GLN A 36 -8.34 -8.86 1.32
N ASN A 37 -9.60 -8.50 1.05
CA ASN A 37 -9.93 -7.13 0.75
C ASN A 37 -9.63 -6.36 2.04
N VAL A 38 -8.38 -5.95 2.21
CA VAL A 38 -8.08 -4.83 3.10
C VAL A 38 -8.73 -3.63 2.43
N ALA A 39 -10.02 -3.45 2.70
CA ALA A 39 -10.66 -2.16 2.55
C ALA A 39 -9.82 -1.21 3.39
N PHE A 40 -8.97 -0.43 2.72
CA PHE A 40 -8.22 0.66 3.34
C PHE A 40 -9.26 1.60 3.94
N ASN A 41 -9.46 1.47 5.25
CA ASN A 41 -10.50 2.18 5.97
C ASN A 41 -10.26 3.68 5.80
N GLU A 42 -11.29 4.41 5.36
CA GLU A 42 -11.28 5.85 5.08
C GLU A 42 -11.03 6.72 6.32
N THR A 43 -10.79 6.10 7.49
CA THR A 43 -10.36 6.74 8.74
C THR A 43 -8.84 6.75 8.94
N SER A 44 -8.03 6.58 7.88
CA SER A 44 -6.57 6.78 8.01
C SER A 44 -6.26 8.28 8.03
N ARG A 45 -5.57 8.77 9.07
CA ARG A 45 -5.06 10.16 9.11
C ARG A 45 -4.18 10.46 7.89
N SER A 46 -4.21 11.70 7.42
CA SER A 46 -3.36 12.10 6.28
C SER A 46 -1.88 11.99 6.65
N CYS A 47 -1.02 11.71 5.66
CA CYS A 47 0.43 11.65 5.85
C CYS A 47 0.98 12.93 6.50
N ASP A 48 0.47 14.10 6.11
CA ASP A 48 0.81 15.41 6.67
C ASP A 48 0.43 15.52 8.16
N ALA A 49 -0.78 15.09 8.53
CA ALA A 49 -1.23 15.09 9.92
C ALA A 49 -0.36 14.16 10.78
N LEU A 50 -0.04 12.95 10.29
CA LEU A 50 0.82 12.01 11.00
C LEU A 50 2.24 12.55 11.18
N TYR A 51 2.80 13.20 10.16
CA TYR A 51 4.12 13.82 10.24
C TYR A 51 4.14 14.95 11.29
N LYS A 52 3.10 15.79 11.29
CA LYS A 52 2.95 16.88 12.26
C LYS A 52 2.78 16.34 13.69
N GLU A 53 1.87 15.38 13.90
CA GLU A 53 1.65 14.74 15.20
C GLU A 53 2.93 14.04 15.71
N GLY A 54 3.69 13.39 14.84
CA GLY A 54 4.98 12.79 15.19
C GLY A 54 6.03 13.82 15.60
N THR A 55 6.07 14.96 14.92
CA THR A 55 6.97 16.07 15.26
C THR A 55 6.57 16.71 16.60
N GLU A 56 5.27 16.91 16.85
CA GLU A 56 4.76 17.40 18.13
C GLU A 56 5.09 16.41 19.27
N ALA A 57 4.86 15.11 19.06
CA ALA A 57 5.22 14.08 20.04
C ALA A 57 6.73 14.03 20.32
N TYR A 58 7.58 14.25 19.32
CA TYR A 58 9.03 14.38 19.50
C TYR A 58 9.39 15.57 20.38
N LEU A 59 8.78 16.74 20.14
CA LEU A 59 9.04 17.96 20.91
C LEU A 59 8.53 17.87 22.36
N GLU A 60 7.49 17.10 22.59
CA GLU A 60 6.90 16.85 23.91
C GLU A 60 7.47 15.61 24.61
N GLU A 61 8.53 15.00 24.07
CA GLU A 61 9.19 13.82 24.62
C GLU A 61 8.27 12.59 24.78
N ARG A 62 7.17 12.55 24.02
CA ARG A 62 6.25 11.40 23.98
C ARG A 62 6.78 10.36 23.00
N TRP A 63 7.83 9.63 23.37
CA TRP A 63 8.58 8.78 22.43
C TRP A 63 7.76 7.67 21.77
N ALA A 64 6.85 7.03 22.52
CA ALA A 64 5.97 6.00 21.97
C ALA A 64 5.02 6.57 20.89
N ASP A 65 4.44 7.75 21.14
CA ASP A 65 3.60 8.46 20.17
C ASP A 65 4.43 8.95 18.97
N CYS A 66 5.66 9.42 19.20
CA CYS A 66 6.59 9.82 18.14
C CYS A 66 6.83 8.64 17.18
N ILE A 67 7.20 7.47 17.70
CA ILE A 67 7.45 6.26 16.91
C ILE A 67 6.21 5.88 16.11
N PHE A 68 5.07 5.76 16.79
CA PHE A 68 3.82 5.37 16.14
C PHE A 68 3.47 6.31 14.99
N ASN A 69 3.50 7.63 15.22
CA ASN A 69 3.10 8.61 14.21
C ASN A 69 4.07 8.63 13.02
N PHE A 70 5.39 8.56 13.23
CA PHE A 70 6.34 8.54 12.12
C PHE A 70 6.31 7.23 11.33
N GLU A 71 6.13 6.07 11.97
CA GLU A 71 5.95 4.80 11.25
C GLU A 71 4.70 4.84 10.36
N GLN A 72 3.59 5.35 10.90
CA GLN A 72 2.35 5.51 10.15
C GLN A 72 2.50 6.55 9.03
N ALA A 73 3.22 7.65 9.27
CA ALA A 73 3.51 8.67 8.26
C ALA A 73 4.30 8.08 7.10
N ILE A 74 5.33 7.25 7.37
CA ILE A 74 6.14 6.55 6.36
C ILE A 74 5.28 5.57 5.55
N GLN A 75 4.43 4.79 6.20
CA GLN A 75 3.53 3.87 5.49
C GLN A 75 2.56 4.63 4.58
N SER A 76 1.95 5.70 5.10
CA SER A 76 1.04 6.57 4.34
C SER A 76 1.74 7.23 3.14
N TYR A 77 2.98 7.72 3.33
CA TYR A 77 3.78 8.29 2.25
C TYR A 77 4.09 7.26 1.16
N ARG A 78 4.54 6.05 1.53
CA ARG A 78 4.82 4.97 0.58
C ARG A 78 3.60 4.58 -0.23
N PHE A 79 2.44 4.51 0.42
CA PHE A 79 1.16 4.26 -0.25
C PHE A 79 0.85 5.38 -1.26
N MET A 80 0.88 6.64 -0.81
CA MET A 80 0.63 7.81 -1.68
C MET A 80 1.58 7.86 -2.89
N LYS A 81 2.88 7.60 -2.69
CA LYS A 81 3.89 7.57 -3.75
C LYS A 81 3.60 6.44 -4.75
N ARG A 82 3.27 5.24 -4.26
CA ARG A 82 2.89 4.10 -5.10
C ARG A 82 1.64 4.40 -5.92
N GLU A 83 0.58 4.91 -5.29
CA GLU A 83 -0.67 5.26 -5.97
C GLU A 83 -0.46 6.33 -7.04
N THR A 84 0.40 7.33 -6.75
CA THR A 84 0.75 8.37 -7.72
C THR A 84 1.46 7.79 -8.94
N ILE A 85 2.45 6.92 -8.72
CA ILE A 85 3.20 6.26 -9.81
C ILE A 85 2.26 5.35 -10.61
N SER A 86 1.50 4.49 -9.92
CA SER A 86 0.54 3.56 -10.52
C SER A 86 -0.47 4.30 -11.38
N CYS A 87 -1.09 5.36 -10.86
CA CYS A 87 -1.99 6.20 -11.63
C CYS A 87 -1.33 6.76 -12.90
N ARG A 88 -0.13 7.35 -12.79
CA ARG A 88 0.53 7.97 -13.95
C ARG A 88 0.79 6.96 -15.06
N THR A 89 1.21 5.75 -14.68
CA THR A 89 1.42 4.64 -15.62
C THR A 89 0.09 4.21 -16.26
N MET A 90 -0.96 4.01 -15.46
CA MET A 90 -2.27 3.61 -15.98
C MET A 90 -2.87 4.66 -16.92
N CYS A 91 -2.76 5.96 -16.58
CA CYS A 91 -3.23 7.03 -17.47
C CYS A 91 -2.43 7.11 -18.78
N GLN A 92 -1.15 6.74 -18.76
CA GLN A 92 -0.37 6.65 -19.99
C GLN A 92 -0.88 5.52 -20.88
N LEU A 93 -1.04 4.32 -20.31
CA LEU A 93 -1.55 3.16 -21.03
C LEU A 93 -2.96 3.38 -21.57
N GLU A 94 -3.87 3.92 -20.75
CA GLU A 94 -5.25 4.24 -21.15
C GLU A 94 -5.27 5.22 -22.34
N ALA A 95 -4.37 6.20 -22.37
CA ALA A 95 -4.28 7.14 -23.47
C ALA A 95 -3.64 6.51 -24.73
N GLU A 96 -2.66 5.63 -24.58
CA GLU A 96 -1.99 4.97 -25.70
C GLU A 96 -2.89 3.93 -26.39
N GLU A 97 -3.61 3.15 -25.60
CA GLU A 97 -4.52 2.07 -26.04
C GLU A 97 -5.92 2.60 -26.45
N ALA A 98 -6.22 3.88 -26.21
CA ALA A 98 -7.49 4.46 -26.59
C ALA A 98 -7.72 4.39 -28.11
N ILE A 99 -8.90 3.87 -28.48
CA ILE A 99 -9.38 3.92 -29.85
C ILE A 99 -9.72 5.39 -30.17
N PRO A 100 -9.13 5.98 -31.22
CA PRO A 100 -9.44 7.34 -31.64
C PRO A 100 -10.93 7.52 -31.94
N MET A 101 -11.49 8.69 -31.62
CA MET A 101 -12.89 9.00 -31.91
C MET A 101 -13.17 9.11 -33.41
N PHE A 102 -12.17 9.55 -34.18
CA PHE A 102 -12.24 9.69 -35.63
C PHE A 102 -11.26 8.71 -36.29
N SER A 103 -11.67 8.05 -37.37
CA SER A 103 -10.82 7.07 -38.07
C SER A 103 -9.66 7.71 -38.83
N GLN A 104 -9.81 8.96 -39.27
CA GLN A 104 -8.76 9.72 -39.94
C GLN A 104 -8.02 10.60 -38.94
N ASP A 105 -6.70 10.61 -39.04
CA ASP A 105 -5.84 11.52 -38.28
C ASP A 105 -5.62 12.79 -39.12
N VAL A 106 -6.51 13.75 -38.96
CA VAL A 106 -6.43 15.05 -39.64
C VAL A 106 -5.73 16.02 -38.70
N GLU A 107 -4.64 16.63 -39.15
CA GLU A 107 -3.95 17.70 -38.38
C GLU A 107 -3.58 17.28 -36.94
N ASP A 108 -3.03 16.07 -36.80
CA ASP A 108 -2.60 15.48 -35.52
C ASP A 108 -3.73 15.35 -34.47
N LEU A 109 -5.00 15.28 -34.89
CA LEU A 109 -6.15 15.18 -34.00
C LEU A 109 -6.05 13.98 -33.04
N HIS A 110 -5.50 12.85 -33.49
CA HIS A 110 -5.32 11.68 -32.62
C HIS A 110 -4.34 11.96 -31.49
N PHE A 111 -3.28 12.72 -31.76
CA PHE A 111 -2.31 13.13 -30.74
C PHE A 111 -2.98 14.01 -29.66
N PHE A 112 -3.74 15.02 -30.08
CA PHE A 112 -4.45 15.89 -29.14
C PHE A 112 -5.50 15.13 -28.33
N GLU A 113 -6.22 14.19 -28.95
CA GLU A 113 -7.17 13.34 -28.24
C GLU A 113 -6.50 12.54 -27.12
N LYS A 114 -5.37 11.88 -27.41
CA LYS A 114 -4.60 11.13 -26.41
C LYS A 114 -4.11 12.05 -25.29
N MET A 115 -3.63 13.25 -25.61
CA MET A 115 -3.19 14.24 -24.64
C MET A 115 -4.34 14.68 -23.70
N ILE A 116 -5.53 14.93 -24.26
CA ILE A 116 -6.72 15.30 -23.49
C ILE A 116 -7.14 14.15 -22.57
N ARG A 117 -7.23 12.91 -23.10
CA ARG A 117 -7.56 11.71 -22.31
C ARG A 117 -6.61 11.51 -21.13
N LYS A 118 -5.30 11.56 -21.39
CA LYS A 118 -4.27 11.46 -20.35
C LYS A 118 -4.44 12.54 -19.29
N THR A 119 -4.63 13.80 -19.70
CA THR A 119 -4.83 14.93 -18.79
C THR A 119 -6.06 14.74 -17.91
N LEU A 120 -7.20 14.34 -18.49
CA LEU A 120 -8.44 14.08 -17.76
C LEU A 120 -8.27 12.94 -16.74
N CYS A 121 -7.55 11.87 -17.10
CA CYS A 121 -7.22 10.79 -16.18
C CYS A 121 -6.36 11.28 -15.00
N LEU A 122 -5.31 12.06 -15.27
CA LEU A 122 -4.43 12.62 -14.23
C LEU A 122 -5.17 13.56 -13.27
N LEU A 123 -6.12 14.36 -13.77
CA LEU A 123 -6.98 15.20 -12.93
C LEU A 123 -7.84 14.37 -11.97
N LYS A 124 -8.41 13.26 -12.44
CA LYS A 124 -9.16 12.32 -11.59
C LYS A 124 -8.27 11.73 -10.50
N CYS A 125 -7.03 11.35 -10.83
CA CYS A 125 -6.10 10.84 -9.83
C CYS A 125 -5.73 11.87 -8.77
N LYS A 126 -5.47 13.12 -9.16
CA LYS A 126 -5.18 14.20 -8.22
C LYS A 126 -6.30 14.37 -7.19
N LYS A 127 -7.57 14.22 -7.62
CA LYS A 127 -8.74 14.27 -6.73
C LYS A 127 -8.83 13.08 -5.78
N ARG A 128 -8.43 11.88 -6.21
CA ARG A 128 -8.42 10.67 -5.35
C ARG A 128 -7.32 10.71 -4.28
N ILE A 129 -6.16 11.29 -4.62
CA ILE A 129 -4.96 11.21 -3.78
C ILE A 129 -4.94 12.33 -2.71
N LYS A 130 -5.81 13.36 -2.77
CA LYS A 130 -5.69 14.53 -1.87
C LYS A 130 -6.97 15.26 -1.48
N ASN A 131 -6.92 15.74 -0.23
CA ASN A 131 -7.53 16.99 0.28
C ASN A 131 -6.49 18.01 0.82
N VAL A 132 -5.18 17.84 0.54
CA VAL A 132 -4.09 18.67 1.11
C VAL A 132 -3.60 19.74 0.12
N PRO A 133 -3.36 21.00 0.55
CA PRO A 133 -2.77 22.05 -0.29
C PRO A 133 -1.48 21.62 -1.01
N SER A 134 -1.24 22.17 -2.21
CA SER A 134 -0.10 21.76 -3.05
C SER A 134 1.27 22.15 -2.49
N ILE A 135 1.37 23.28 -1.80
CA ILE A 135 2.62 23.77 -1.21
C ILE A 135 3.06 22.85 -0.06
N ILE A 136 2.13 22.53 0.85
CA ILE A 136 2.35 21.65 2.00
C ILE A 136 2.85 20.27 1.54
N LEU A 137 2.25 19.72 0.48
CA LEU A 137 2.74 18.44 -0.06
C LEU A 137 4.18 18.53 -0.55
N LYS A 138 4.59 19.62 -1.20
CA LYS A 138 5.95 19.69 -1.76
C LYS A 138 7.01 19.68 -0.66
N GLU A 139 6.77 20.41 0.43
CA GLU A 139 7.65 20.39 1.59
C GLU A 139 7.66 19.02 2.27
N LEU A 140 6.48 18.42 2.46
CA LEU A 140 6.34 17.08 3.01
C LEU A 140 7.12 16.05 2.16
N GLU A 141 6.95 16.09 0.83
CA GLU A 141 7.66 15.23 -0.11
C GLU A 141 9.17 15.40 0.01
N GLN A 142 9.67 16.64 0.10
CA GLN A 142 11.09 16.91 0.33
C GLN A 142 11.59 16.30 1.64
N ASN A 143 10.85 16.46 2.74
CA ASN A 143 11.23 15.87 4.03
C ASN A 143 11.36 14.34 3.96
N PHE A 144 10.49 13.68 3.19
CA PHE A 144 10.58 12.23 2.98
C PHE A 144 11.72 11.81 2.03
N GLU A 145 11.98 12.57 0.96
CA GLU A 145 13.12 12.30 0.07
C GLU A 145 14.47 12.54 0.77
N ASP A 146 14.53 13.51 1.67
CA ASP A 146 15.67 13.79 2.54
C ASP A 146 15.79 12.81 3.72
N LEU A 147 14.86 11.83 3.83
CA LEU A 147 14.83 10.82 4.89
C LEU A 147 14.66 11.36 6.33
N LYS A 148 14.22 12.61 6.50
CA LYS A 148 14.01 13.22 7.84
C LYS A 148 13.14 12.41 8.80
N PRO A 149 12.02 11.77 8.40
CA PRO A 149 11.25 10.93 9.33
C PRO A 149 12.07 9.80 9.97
N TYR A 150 13.10 9.29 9.27
CA TYR A 150 13.98 8.25 9.81
C TYR A 150 14.94 8.82 10.85
N GLU A 151 15.39 10.07 10.69
CA GLU A 151 16.21 10.76 11.69
C GLU A 151 15.44 10.93 13.01
N TYR A 152 14.17 11.37 12.94
CA TYR A 152 13.30 11.43 14.11
C TYR A 152 13.09 10.05 14.74
N LEU A 153 12.79 9.03 13.93
CA LEU A 153 12.60 7.67 14.42
C LEU A 153 13.82 7.14 15.17
N HIS A 154 15.03 7.37 14.65
CA HIS A 154 16.26 6.94 15.33
C HIS A 154 16.35 7.53 16.74
N ILE A 155 16.05 8.82 16.90
CA ILE A 155 16.09 9.48 18.20
C ILE A 155 14.96 8.95 19.09
N CYS A 156 13.74 8.83 18.58
CA CYS A 156 12.60 8.38 19.39
C CYS A 156 12.76 6.93 19.87
N TYR A 157 13.31 6.03 19.05
CA TYR A 157 13.65 4.68 19.52
C TYR A 157 14.74 4.68 20.58
N TYR A 158 15.80 5.48 20.39
CA TYR A 158 16.87 5.60 21.37
C TYR A 158 16.32 6.05 22.73
N GLN A 159 15.52 7.12 22.75
CA GLN A 159 14.96 7.66 23.99
C GLN A 159 13.97 6.70 24.67
N LEU A 160 13.11 6.04 23.91
CA LEU A 160 12.19 5.04 24.47
C LEU A 160 12.95 3.91 25.17
N THR A 161 14.07 3.46 24.60
CA THR A 161 14.90 2.44 25.25
C THR A 161 15.55 2.95 26.54
N GLU A 162 16.03 4.19 26.57
CA GLU A 162 16.57 4.79 27.80
C GLU A 162 15.51 4.90 28.90
N GLU A 163 14.31 5.40 28.59
CA GLU A 163 13.21 5.48 29.57
C GLU A 163 12.84 4.12 30.14
N SER A 164 12.72 3.10 29.28
CA SER A 164 12.41 1.73 29.73
C SER A 164 13.51 1.14 30.62
N GLY A 165 14.78 1.52 30.40
CA GLY A 165 15.90 1.16 31.27
C GLY A 165 15.90 1.92 32.60
N THR A 166 15.43 3.17 32.62
CA THR A 166 15.43 4.01 33.83
C THR A 166 14.37 3.62 34.86
N MET A 167 13.26 2.98 34.45
CA MET A 167 12.26 2.41 35.38
C MET A 167 12.84 1.29 36.27
N ASP A 168 13.93 0.61 35.86
CA ASP A 168 14.64 -0.37 36.69
C ASP A 168 15.74 0.25 37.56
N THR A 169 16.22 1.46 37.24
CA THR A 169 17.36 2.09 37.95
C THR A 169 16.99 2.98 39.13
N SER A 170 15.69 3.19 39.41
CA SER A 170 15.24 3.89 40.63
C SER A 170 15.53 3.13 41.95
N LYS A 171 16.25 1.99 41.89
CA LYS A 171 16.78 1.27 43.07
C LYS A 171 18.30 1.12 43.16
N SER A 172 19.10 1.70 42.25
CA SER A 172 20.55 1.75 42.44
C SER A 172 21.12 2.95 41.70
N HIS A 173 21.35 4.07 42.37
CA HIS A 173 22.68 4.38 42.91
C HIS A 173 23.77 4.24 41.84
N TYR A 174 24.30 5.38 41.36
CA TYR A 174 25.67 5.65 40.86
C TYR A 174 25.59 6.65 39.68
N SER A 175 25.92 7.93 39.80
CA SER A 175 27.23 8.52 40.15
C SER A 175 28.37 8.06 39.26
N ARG A 176 28.49 8.59 38.04
CA ARG A 176 29.78 9.09 37.56
C ARG A 176 29.63 10.10 36.44
#